data_AF-A0A1E5VBX6-F1
#
_entry.id   AF-A0A1E5VBX6-F1
#
_cell.length_a   1.000
_cell.length_b   1.000
_cell.length_c   1.000
_cell.angle_alpha   90.00
_cell.angle_beta   90.00
_cell.angle_gamma   90.00
#
_symmetry.space_group_name_H-M   'P 1'
#
loop_
_entity.id
_entity.type
_entity.pdbx_description
1 polymer ?
#
loop_
_entity_poly.entity_id
_entity_poly.type
_entity_poly.pdbx_seq_one_letter_code
_entity_poly.pdbx_strand_id
1 'polypeptide(L)'
;LLKIKLFGNKKKVRQDFRCFCFEMVIDSDLTNHKDFIDDIVNKYPPCYLEVAHAQYYDHVMKSFPEVETDQQLMCMFEKHSKTKVVDMFISHCDAS
;
A
#
# COMPACT_ATOMS: atom_id res chain seq x y z
N LEU A 1 -12.98 9.33 3.18
CA LEU A 1 -12.78 8.45 1.99
C LEU A 1 -11.59 8.88 1.12
N LEU A 2 -10.62 7.99 0.92
CA LEU A 2 -9.49 8.09 -0.02
C LEU A 2 -9.49 6.89 -0.97
N LYS A 3 -9.12 7.12 -2.23
CA LYS A 3 -8.97 6.09 -3.25
C LYS A 3 -7.49 5.70 -3.36
N ILE A 4 -7.16 4.47 -2.97
CA ILE A 4 -5.82 3.91 -3.09
C ILE A 4 -5.74 3.14 -4.41
N LYS A 5 -4.75 3.49 -5.25
CA LYS A 5 -4.37 2.75 -6.44
C LYS A 5 -3.13 1.94 -6.11
N LEU A 6 -3.28 0.64 -5.97
CA LEU A 6 -2.22 -0.21 -5.49
C LEU A 6 -1.58 -0.98 -6.64
N PHE A 7 -0.26 -0.90 -6.73
CA PHE A 7 0.56 -1.48 -7.78
C PHE A 7 1.46 -2.58 -7.18
N GLY A 8 1.37 -3.80 -7.71
CA GLY A 8 2.29 -4.88 -7.37
C GLY A 8 3.61 -4.79 -8.15
N ASN A 9 4.73 -5.13 -7.51
CA ASN A 9 6.05 -5.13 -8.16
C ASN A 9 6.17 -6.21 -9.27
N LYS A 10 6.62 -5.80 -10.46
CA LYS A 10 6.91 -6.66 -11.63
C LYS A 10 8.04 -7.67 -11.45
N LYS A 11 8.98 -7.45 -10.52
CA LYS A 11 10.19 -8.30 -10.41
C LYS A 11 9.94 -9.65 -9.70
N LYS A 12 8.92 -9.72 -8.84
CA LYS A 12 8.41 -10.96 -8.23
C LYS A 12 7.01 -11.29 -8.78
N VAL A 13 6.87 -11.29 -10.11
CA VAL A 13 5.64 -11.75 -10.78
C VAL A 13 5.43 -13.22 -10.42
N ARG A 14 4.45 -13.50 -9.55
CA ARG A 14 3.87 -14.84 -9.46
C ARG A 14 3.26 -15.14 -10.81
N GLN A 15 3.48 -16.35 -11.35
CA GLN A 15 3.11 -16.73 -12.73
C GLN A 15 1.66 -16.36 -13.13
N ASP A 16 0.76 -16.22 -12.15
CA ASP A 16 -0.65 -15.91 -12.36
C ASP A 16 -1.00 -14.41 -12.36
N PHE A 17 -0.11 -13.49 -11.93
CA PHE A 17 -0.40 -12.06 -11.81
C PHE A 17 0.65 -11.21 -12.54
N ARG A 18 0.40 -10.91 -13.82
CA ARG A 18 1.29 -10.19 -14.76
C ARG A 18 1.48 -8.68 -14.48
N CYS A 19 1.33 -8.22 -13.25
CA CYS A 19 1.07 -6.84 -12.77
C CYS A 19 -0.35 -6.74 -12.27
N PHE A 20 -0.51 -6.62 -10.97
CA PHE A 20 -1.80 -6.36 -10.38
C PHE A 20 -1.87 -4.88 -10.02
N CYS A 21 -2.86 -4.21 -10.59
CA CYS A 21 -3.29 -2.89 -10.22
C CYS A 21 -4.74 -3.03 -9.76
N PHE A 22 -5.01 -2.70 -8.50
CA PHE A 22 -6.38 -2.67 -8.02
C PHE A 22 -6.64 -1.39 -7.24
N GLU A 23 -7.89 -0.99 -7.22
CA GLU A 23 -8.33 0.20 -6.50
C GLU A 23 -9.05 -0.24 -5.23
N MET A 24 -8.82 0.46 -4.13
CA MET A 24 -9.63 0.33 -2.92
C MET A 24 -9.98 1.70 -2.35
N VAL A 25 -11.14 1.78 -1.71
CA VAL A 25 -11.58 2.98 -1.02
C VAL A 25 -11.44 2.72 0.47
N ILE A 26 -10.73 3.60 1.15
CA ILE A 26 -10.50 3.55 2.59
C ILE A 26 -11.16 4.74 3.26
N ASP A 27 -11.58 4.58 4.51
CA ASP A 27 -12.03 5.71 5.32
C ASP A 27 -10.92 6.16 6.25
N SER A 28 -10.31 7.31 5.94
CA SER A 28 -9.14 7.83 6.67
C SER A 28 -9.37 8.06 8.15
N ASP A 29 -10.62 8.24 8.56
CA ASP A 29 -10.96 8.57 9.94
C ASP A 29 -11.20 7.31 10.78
N LEU A 30 -11.37 6.15 10.12
CA LEU A 30 -11.70 4.87 10.75
C LEU A 30 -10.63 3.78 10.55
N THR A 31 -9.83 3.89 9.49
CA THR A 31 -8.81 2.89 9.13
C THR A 31 -7.52 3.11 9.92
N ASN A 32 -7.12 2.11 10.71
CA ASN A 32 -5.77 2.03 11.28
C ASN A 32 -4.81 1.25 10.35
N HIS A 33 -3.52 1.30 10.67
CA HIS A 33 -2.44 0.66 9.89
C HIS A 33 -2.62 -0.85 9.78
N LYS A 34 -2.98 -1.52 10.87
CA LYS A 34 -3.15 -2.97 10.86
C LYS A 34 -4.27 -3.38 9.90
N ASP A 35 -5.45 -2.79 10.04
CA ASP A 35 -6.61 -3.07 9.19
C ASP A 35 -6.30 -2.76 7.72
N PHE A 36 -5.55 -1.68 7.48
CA PHE A 36 -5.09 -1.31 6.15
C PHE A 36 -4.17 -2.36 5.51
N ILE A 37 -3.17 -2.85 6.26
CA ILE A 37 -2.28 -3.91 5.77
C ILE A 37 -3.03 -5.23 5.61
N ASP A 38 -3.91 -5.58 6.55
CA ASP A 38 -4.73 -6.80 6.48
C ASP A 38 -5.62 -6.79 5.22
N ASP A 39 -6.26 -5.67 4.89
CA ASP A 39 -7.04 -5.51 3.66
C ASP A 39 -6.20 -5.69 2.38
N ILE A 40 -4.97 -5.19 2.39
CA ILE A 40 -4.03 -5.32 1.28
C ILE A 40 -3.59 -6.78 1.15
N VAL A 41 -3.21 -7.43 2.25
CA VAL A 41 -2.78 -8.83 2.32
C VAL A 41 -3.92 -9.77 1.93
N ASN A 42 -5.16 -9.49 2.33
CA ASN A 42 -6.32 -10.27 1.92
C ASN A 42 -6.52 -10.26 0.40
N LYS A 43 -6.21 -9.14 -0.27
CA LYS A 43 -6.31 -9.01 -1.73
C LYS A 43 -5.06 -9.51 -2.45
N TYR A 44 -3.89 -9.40 -1.81
CA TYR A 44 -2.60 -9.78 -2.36
C TYR A 44 -1.71 -10.43 -1.30
N PRO A 45 -1.97 -11.73 -1.02
CA PRO A 45 -1.35 -12.39 0.12
C PRO A 45 0.15 -12.66 -0.09
N PRO A 46 0.98 -12.50 0.96
CA PRO A 46 2.38 -12.90 0.94
C PRO A 46 2.53 -14.42 0.78
N CYS A 47 3.70 -14.88 0.31
CA CYS A 47 4.04 -16.29 0.32
C CYS A 47 4.48 -16.72 1.72
N TYR A 48 4.77 -18.02 1.88
CA TYR A 48 5.35 -18.56 3.10
C TYR A 48 6.61 -17.77 3.50
N LEU A 49 6.61 -17.22 4.73
CA LEU A 49 7.65 -16.38 5.33
C LEU A 49 7.87 -15.00 4.69
N GLU A 50 7.05 -14.58 3.72
CA GLU A 50 7.12 -13.21 3.20
C GLU A 50 6.35 -12.23 4.10
N VAL A 51 6.86 -11.00 4.21
CA VAL A 51 6.20 -9.86 4.84
C VAL A 51 5.80 -8.86 3.77
N ALA A 52 4.59 -8.30 3.88
CA ALA A 52 4.10 -7.26 2.98
C ALA A 52 4.58 -5.88 3.42
N HIS A 53 5.19 -5.16 2.49
CA HIS A 53 5.70 -3.81 2.68
C HIS A 53 4.90 -2.83 1.82
N ALA A 54 4.43 -1.76 2.45
CA ALA A 54 3.45 -0.83 1.91
C ALA A 54 4.06 0.56 1.71
N GLN A 55 4.28 0.96 0.46
CA GLN A 55 4.93 2.22 0.12
C GLN A 55 4.00 3.09 -0.73
N TYR A 56 4.04 4.41 -0.58
CA TYR A 56 3.29 5.31 -1.47
C TYR A 56 4.23 6.22 -2.26
N TYR A 57 3.82 6.66 -3.44
CA TYR A 57 4.59 7.63 -4.20
C TYR A 57 4.28 9.05 -3.73
N ASP A 58 5.27 9.69 -3.10
CA ASP A 58 5.19 11.10 -2.74
C ASP A 58 5.54 11.94 -3.97
N HIS A 59 4.51 12.53 -4.60
CA HIS A 59 4.68 13.37 -5.79
C HIS A 59 5.50 14.64 -5.54
N VAL A 60 5.57 15.14 -4.30
CA VAL A 60 6.32 16.33 -3.94
C VAL A 60 7.79 16.00 -3.75
N MET A 61 8.08 14.96 -2.96
CA MET A 61 9.45 14.54 -2.65
C MET A 61 10.06 13.63 -3.71
N LYS A 62 9.26 13.11 -4.65
CA LYS A 62 9.63 12.09 -5.64
C LYS A 62 10.26 10.86 -4.99
N SER A 63 9.67 10.40 -3.90
CA SER A 63 10.16 9.30 -3.07
C SER A 63 9.08 8.24 -2.83
N PHE A 64 9.49 7.09 -2.28
CA PHE A 64 8.62 5.95 -1.97
C PHE A 64 8.66 5.63 -0.46
N PRO A 65 8.21 6.54 0.41
CA PRO A 65 8.15 6.28 1.84
C PRO A 65 7.27 5.07 2.17
N GLU A 66 7.72 4.29 3.13
CA GLU A 66 7.00 3.15 3.67
C GLU A 66 6.04 3.58 4.79
N VAL A 67 4.93 2.86 4.91
CA VAL A 67 3.90 3.06 5.93
C VAL A 67 3.93 1.85 6.87
N GLU A 68 4.55 2.03 8.02
CA GLU A 68 4.76 0.99 9.04
C GLU A 68 3.96 1.28 10.32
N THR A 69 3.38 2.48 10.45
CA THR A 69 2.72 2.96 11.66
C THR A 69 1.46 3.75 11.35
N ASP A 70 0.56 3.84 12.33
CA ASP A 70 -0.63 4.72 12.26
C ASP A 70 -0.24 6.17 11.99
N GLN A 71 0.83 6.66 12.62
CA GLN A 71 1.26 8.05 12.42
C GLN A 71 1.68 8.30 10.95
N GLN A 72 2.45 7.40 10.35
CA GLN A 72 2.84 7.52 8.94
C GLN A 72 1.62 7.39 8.01
N LEU A 73 0.67 6.52 8.34
CA LEU A 73 -0.58 6.36 7.61
C LEU A 73 -1.39 7.66 7.61
N MET A 74 -1.55 8.28 8.79
CA MET A 74 -2.24 9.56 8.93
C MET A 74 -1.53 10.68 8.17
N CYS A 75 -0.20 10.74 8.22
CA CYS A 75 0.57 11.70 7.42
C CYS A 75 0.35 11.50 5.92
N MET A 76 0.27 10.26 5.44
CA MET A 76 -0.06 9.95 4.05
C MET A 76 -1.47 10.44 3.70
N PHE A 77 -2.48 10.21 4.56
CA PHE A 77 -3.85 10.68 4.34
C PHE A 77 -3.93 12.20 4.26
N GLU A 78 -3.26 12.91 5.17
CA GLU A 78 -3.24 14.36 5.19
C GLU A 78 -2.63 14.94 3.91
N LYS A 79 -1.50 14.38 3.46
CA LYS A 79 -0.84 14.78 2.20
C LYS A 79 -1.76 14.63 0.98
N HIS A 80 -2.62 13.62 0.97
CA HIS A 80 -3.53 13.32 -0.13
C HIS A 80 -4.97 13.78 0.14
N SER A 81 -5.18 14.61 1.17
CA SER A 81 -6.50 15.11 1.57
C SER A 81 -7.23 15.89 0.47
N LYS A 82 -6.49 16.54 -0.43
CA LYS A 82 -7.03 17.30 -1.58
C LYS A 82 -7.28 16.42 -2.80
N THR A 83 -6.30 15.59 -3.18
CA THR A 83 -6.39 14.76 -4.39
C THR A 83 -7.32 13.56 -4.19
N LYS A 84 -7.49 13.12 -2.94
CA LYS A 84 -8.23 11.90 -2.56
C LYS A 84 -7.78 10.64 -3.30
N VAL A 85 -6.59 10.67 -3.90
CA VAL A 85 -5.99 9.56 -4.64
C VAL A 85 -4.56 9.37 -4.16
N VAL A 86 -4.20 8.13 -3.87
CA VAL A 86 -2.85 7.73 -3.46
C VAL A 86 -2.36 6.63 -4.39
N ASP A 87 -1.19 6.82 -4.99
CA ASP A 87 -0.50 5.77 -5.76
C ASP A 87 0.39 4.97 -4.80
N MET A 88 0.14 3.69 -4.67
CA MET A 88 0.71 2.83 -3.64
C MET A 88 1.35 1.60 -4.24
N PHE A 89 2.42 1.11 -3.64
CA PHE A 89 3.25 0.02 -4.12
C PHE A 89 3.39 -1.01 -3.01
N ILE A 90 3.12 -2.27 -3.34
CA ILE A 90 3.33 -3.40 -2.43
C ILE A 90 4.50 -4.22 -2.91
N SER A 91 5.36 -4.55 -1.96
CA SER A 91 6.41 -5.53 -2.14
C SER A 91 6.32 -6.60 -1.07
N HIS A 92 6.68 -7.83 -1.44
CA HIS A 92 6.80 -8.94 -0.51
C HIS A 92 8.27 -9.30 -0.38
N CYS A 93 8.79 -9.18 0.83
CA CYS A 93 10.19 -9.46 1.16
C CYS A 93 10.25 -10.66 2.11
N ASP A 94 11.32 -11.44 2.04
CA ASP A 94 11.52 -12.54 2.97
C ASP A 94 11.70 -11.94 4.38
N ALA A 95 11.11 -12.56 5.40
CA ALA A 95 11.33 -12.17 6.79
C ALA A 95 12.84 -12.26 7.08
N SER A 96 13.44 -11.12 7.46
CA SER A 96 14.87 -11.00 7.78
C SER A 96 15.19 -11.58 9.16
#